data_AF-A0A8S3YPT9-F1
#
_entry.id   AF-A0A8S3YPT9-F1
#
_cell.length_a   1.000
_cell.length_b   1.000
_cell.length_c   1.000
_cell.angle_alpha   90.00
_cell.angle_beta   90.00
_cell.angle_gamma   90.00
#
_symmetry.space_group_name_H-M   'P 1'
#
loop_
_entity.id
_entity.type
_entity.pdbx_description
1 polymer ?
#
loop_
_entity_poly.entity_id
_entity_poly.type
_entity_poly.pdbx_seq_one_letter_code
_entity_poly.pdbx_strand_id
1 'polypeptide(L)'
;EIVLWTNHRVMEWLRTIDLSEYAPNLRGSGVHGALMVLEPRFNSELFAVLLSIPPSKTLLRRHLNTHFISLIGPETQTKKREHESEPTYVPLLPGSKVKKGKFGLFNHKKIRSDTEPEGFICPPEPNGKHSNGKHYDTTARDFGAYSHEINTLTNMLSHEKFLESAKTSNV
;
A
#
# COMPACT_ATOMS: atom_id res chain seq x y z
N GLU A 1 8.67 10.95 4.29
CA GLU A 1 7.40 10.90 5.05
C GLU A 1 6.15 10.98 4.16
N ILE A 2 6.03 12.00 3.29
CA ILE A 2 4.83 12.21 2.44
C ILE A 2 4.46 11.00 1.57
N VAL A 3 5.45 10.26 1.07
CA VAL A 3 5.24 9.03 0.27
C VAL A 3 4.33 8.02 0.97
N LEU A 4 4.35 7.97 2.31
CA LEU A 4 3.57 7.02 3.11
C LEU A 4 2.15 7.50 3.40
N TRP A 5 1.77 8.70 2.94
CA TRP A 5 0.45 9.25 3.19
C TRP A 5 -0.64 8.44 2.49
N THR A 6 -1.60 7.98 3.28
CA THR A 6 -2.84 7.40 2.76
C THR A 6 -3.71 8.47 2.11
N ASN A 7 -4.69 8.05 1.29
CA ASN A 7 -5.70 8.96 0.74
C ASN A 7 -6.39 9.78 1.84
N HIS A 8 -6.66 9.17 2.99
CA HIS A 8 -7.25 9.86 4.13
C HIS A 8 -6.36 11.00 4.65
N ARG A 9 -5.06 10.75 4.80
CA ARG A 9 -4.12 11.77 5.25
C ARG A 9 -4.01 12.93 4.26
N VAL A 10 -4.09 12.67 2.96
CA VAL A 10 -4.16 13.72 1.92
C VAL A 10 -5.45 14.54 2.08
N MET A 11 -6.59 13.91 2.35
CA MET A 11 -7.85 14.61 2.64
C MET A 11 -7.77 15.46 3.91
N GLU A 12 -7.11 14.99 4.97
CA GLU A 12 -6.85 15.80 6.18
C GLU A 12 -5.98 17.00 5.86
N TRP A 13 -4.90 16.82 5.12
CA TRP A 13 -4.02 17.91 4.71
C TRP A 13 -4.76 18.99 3.92
N LEU A 14 -5.68 18.64 3.02
CA LEU A 14 -6.52 19.62 2.32
C LEU A 14 -7.32 20.51 3.28
N ARG A 15 -7.73 20.00 4.44
CA ARG A 15 -8.41 20.80 5.46
C ARG A 15 -7.47 21.81 6.12
N THR A 16 -6.19 21.47 6.28
CA THR A 16 -5.18 22.37 6.87
C THR A 16 -4.82 23.55 5.97
N ILE A 17 -5.16 23.48 4.68
CA ILE A 17 -4.91 24.53 3.69
C ILE A 17 -6.20 25.18 3.18
N ASP A 18 -7.30 25.11 3.94
CA ASP A 18 -8.60 25.72 3.61
C ASP A 18 -9.27 25.21 2.31
N LEU A 19 -8.98 23.97 1.90
CA LEU A 19 -9.62 23.30 0.74
C LEU A 19 -10.51 22.12 1.15
N SER A 20 -11.08 22.17 2.35
CA SER A 20 -11.87 21.08 2.94
C SER A 20 -13.10 20.69 2.12
N GLU A 21 -13.73 21.65 1.43
CA GLU A 21 -14.92 21.44 0.58
C GLU A 21 -14.64 20.51 -0.61
N TYR A 22 -13.39 20.45 -1.10
CA TYR A 22 -12.99 19.63 -2.24
C TYR A 22 -12.49 18.24 -1.83
N ALA A 23 -12.16 18.03 -0.55
CA ALA A 23 -11.58 16.78 -0.06
C ALA A 23 -12.44 15.53 -0.33
N PRO A 24 -13.79 15.56 -0.22
CA PRO A 24 -14.63 14.40 -0.53
C PRO A 24 -14.47 13.86 -1.96
N ASN A 25 -14.07 14.71 -2.92
CA ASN A 25 -13.86 14.33 -4.32
C ASN A 25 -12.67 13.37 -4.50
N LEU A 26 -11.80 13.24 -3.49
CA LEU A 26 -10.70 12.28 -3.51
C LEU A 26 -11.10 10.86 -3.13
N ARG A 27 -12.34 10.63 -2.68
CA ARG A 27 -12.81 9.28 -2.36
C ARG A 27 -12.84 8.43 -3.63
N GLY A 28 -12.18 7.29 -3.61
CA GLY A 28 -12.11 6.39 -4.76
C GLY A 28 -11.25 6.90 -5.94
N SER A 29 -10.57 8.04 -5.81
CA SER A 29 -9.72 8.58 -6.88
C SER A 29 -8.37 7.85 -7.03
N GLY A 30 -7.97 7.09 -6.00
CA GLY A 30 -6.66 6.45 -5.92
C GLY A 30 -5.51 7.41 -5.58
N VAL A 31 -5.77 8.68 -5.29
CA VAL A 31 -4.73 9.64 -4.88
C VAL A 31 -4.18 9.28 -3.51
N HIS A 32 -2.87 9.18 -3.41
CA HIS A 32 -2.13 8.92 -2.17
C HIS A 32 -0.72 9.55 -2.28
N GLY A 33 0.00 9.59 -1.16
CA GLY A 33 1.29 10.27 -1.08
C GLY A 33 2.35 9.74 -2.04
N ALA A 34 2.43 8.42 -2.23
CA ALA A 34 3.38 7.83 -3.18
C ALA A 34 3.09 8.27 -4.62
N LEU A 35 1.83 8.30 -5.06
CA LEU A 35 1.47 8.87 -6.36
C LEU A 35 1.89 10.34 -6.48
N MET A 36 1.63 11.15 -5.44
CA MET A 36 1.95 12.59 -5.47
C MET A 36 3.45 12.84 -5.63
N VAL A 37 4.30 12.03 -4.98
CA VAL A 37 5.76 12.25 -4.95
C VAL A 37 6.48 11.50 -6.08
N LEU A 38 6.13 10.24 -6.33
CA LEU A 38 6.92 9.33 -7.18
C LEU A 38 6.53 9.37 -8.65
N GLU A 39 5.28 9.71 -8.99
CA GLU A 39 4.84 9.79 -10.39
C GLU A 39 5.25 11.13 -10.99
N PRO A 40 6.16 11.18 -11.98
CA PRO A 40 6.68 12.44 -12.53
C PRO A 40 5.59 13.28 -13.23
N ARG A 41 4.55 12.61 -13.75
CA ARG A 41 3.44 13.23 -14.48
C ARG A 41 2.31 13.72 -13.57
N PHE A 42 2.39 13.45 -12.26
CA PHE A 42 1.40 13.91 -11.29
C PHE A 42 1.75 15.34 -10.82
N ASN A 43 1.07 16.33 -11.39
CA ASN A 43 1.31 17.75 -11.13
C ASN A 43 0.15 18.37 -10.33
N SER A 44 0.35 19.57 -9.79
CA SER A 44 -0.72 20.31 -9.10
C SER A 44 -1.94 20.55 -9.99
N GLU A 45 -1.72 20.67 -11.30
CA GLU A 45 -2.78 20.84 -12.29
C GLU A 45 -3.69 19.62 -12.38
N LEU A 46 -3.10 18.41 -12.48
CA LEU A 46 -3.87 17.17 -12.40
C LEU A 46 -4.57 17.03 -11.05
N PHE A 47 -3.90 17.41 -9.96
CA PHE A 47 -4.50 17.33 -8.64
C PHE A 47 -5.74 18.22 -8.51
N ALA A 48 -5.70 19.44 -9.07
CA ALA A 48 -6.86 20.33 -9.14
C ALA A 48 -8.02 19.72 -9.94
N VAL A 49 -7.72 19.02 -11.05
CA VAL A 49 -8.74 18.32 -11.84
C VAL A 49 -9.36 17.17 -11.05
N LEU A 50 -8.56 16.37 -10.32
CA LEU A 50 -9.06 15.28 -9.48
C LEU A 50 -9.91 15.80 -8.30
N LEU A 51 -9.60 16.99 -7.80
CA LEU A 51 -10.42 17.69 -6.81
C LEU A 51 -11.69 18.33 -7.40
N SER A 52 -11.90 18.22 -8.71
CA SER A 52 -13.00 18.86 -9.44
C SER A 52 -13.02 20.39 -9.31
N ILE A 53 -11.84 21.02 -9.18
CA ILE A 53 -11.71 22.48 -9.21
C ILE A 53 -11.67 22.93 -10.67
N PRO A 54 -12.63 23.72 -11.16
CA PRO A 54 -12.64 24.15 -12.57
C PRO A 54 -11.49 25.12 -12.89
N PRO A 55 -11.05 25.22 -14.17
CA PRO A 55 -9.96 26.12 -14.59
C PRO A 55 -10.26 27.60 -14.37
N SER A 56 -11.55 27.98 -14.34
CA SER A 56 -11.99 29.35 -14.05
C SER A 56 -11.68 29.81 -12.62
N LYS A 57 -11.53 28.89 -11.65
CA LYS A 57 -11.19 29.22 -10.25
C LYS A 57 -9.67 29.35 -10.07
N THR A 58 -9.07 30.33 -10.75
CA THR A 58 -7.61 30.52 -10.82
C THR A 58 -6.96 30.77 -9.45
N LEU A 59 -7.64 31.50 -8.54
CA LEU A 59 -7.15 31.76 -7.18
C LEU A 59 -6.96 30.46 -6.37
N LEU A 60 -7.96 29.56 -6.41
CA LEU A 60 -7.89 28.28 -5.71
C LEU A 60 -6.79 27.38 -6.30
N ARG A 61 -6.64 27.38 -7.62
CA ARG A 61 -5.59 26.61 -8.30
C ARG A 61 -4.19 27.10 -7.95
N ARG A 62 -4.00 28.43 -7.86
CA ARG A 62 -2.74 29.03 -7.40
C ARG A 62 -2.45 28.69 -5.92
N HIS A 63 -3.48 28.75 -5.08
CA HIS A 63 -3.39 28.36 -3.67
C HIS A 63 -2.96 26.89 -3.52
N LEU A 64 -3.67 25.99 -4.20
CA LEU A 64 -3.34 24.57 -4.24
C LEU A 64 -1.92 24.32 -4.76
N ASN A 65 -1.52 24.98 -5.85
CA ASN A 65 -0.17 24.83 -6.42
C ASN A 65 0.92 25.20 -5.41
N THR A 66 0.76 26.33 -4.72
CA THR A 66 1.73 26.80 -3.71
C THR A 66 1.89 25.78 -2.58
N HIS A 67 0.77 25.32 -2.02
CA HIS A 67 0.79 24.34 -0.93
C HIS A 67 1.25 22.96 -1.39
N PHE A 68 0.91 22.54 -2.61
CA PHE A 68 1.34 21.26 -3.18
C PHE A 68 2.86 21.22 -3.35
N ILE A 69 3.47 22.27 -3.91
CA ILE A 69 4.93 22.38 -4.05
C ILE A 69 5.61 22.39 -2.67
N SER A 70 5.05 23.14 -1.71
CA SER A 70 5.54 23.14 -0.33
C SER A 70 5.46 21.76 0.32
N LEU A 71 4.44 20.96 -0.02
CA LEU A 71 4.23 19.63 0.54
C LEU A 71 5.23 18.60 -0.02
N ILE A 72 5.39 18.54 -1.34
CA ILE A 72 6.29 17.55 -1.98
C ILE A 72 7.77 17.95 -1.88
N GLY A 73 8.04 19.23 -1.67
CA GLY A 73 9.39 19.79 -1.58
C GLY A 73 9.97 20.24 -2.93
N PRO A 74 10.96 21.17 -2.91
CA PRO A 74 11.51 21.80 -4.11
C PRO A 74 12.30 20.83 -5.01
N GLU A 75 12.92 19.80 -4.42
CA GLU A 75 13.67 18.79 -5.16
C GLU A 75 12.73 17.96 -6.05
N THR A 76 11.65 17.43 -5.48
CA THR A 76 10.64 16.67 -6.21
C THR A 76 9.95 17.54 -7.26
N GLN A 77 9.64 18.80 -6.95
CA GLN A 77 9.07 19.72 -7.92
C GLN A 77 10.02 20.00 -9.10
N THR A 78 11.33 20.08 -8.86
CA THR A 78 12.32 20.29 -9.93
C THR A 78 12.42 19.07 -10.85
N LYS A 79 12.48 17.87 -10.28
CA LYS A 79 12.46 16.61 -11.05
C LYS A 79 11.20 16.48 -11.93
N LYS A 80 10.03 16.85 -11.41
CA LYS A 80 8.77 16.86 -12.18
C LYS A 80 8.82 17.86 -13.34
N ARG A 81 9.37 19.07 -13.11
CA ARG A 81 9.51 20.11 -14.13
C ARG A 81 10.50 19.71 -15.24
N GLU A 82 11.60 19.05 -14.88
CA GLU A 82 12.56 18.51 -15.86
C GLU A 82 11.89 17.45 -16.74
N HIS A 83 11.15 16.52 -16.15
CA HIS A 83 10.40 15.51 -16.88
C HIS A 83 9.30 16.12 -17.79
N GLU A 84 8.66 17.21 -17.37
CA GLU A 84 7.68 17.94 -18.19
C GLU A 84 8.34 18.68 -19.37
N SER A 85 9.63 19.00 -19.29
CA SER A 85 10.38 19.64 -20.39
C SER A 85 10.86 18.67 -21.47
N GLU A 86 10.74 17.36 -21.26
CA GLU A 86 11.13 16.36 -22.24
C GLU A 86 10.20 16.40 -23.47
N PRO A 87 10.72 16.33 -24.71
CA PRO A 87 9.89 16.36 -25.92
C PRO A 87 8.86 15.23 -26.02
N THR A 88 9.09 14.13 -25.31
CA THR A 88 8.22 12.95 -25.26
C THR A 88 7.19 13.01 -24.15
N TYR A 89 7.09 14.13 -23.43
CA TYR A 89 6.17 14.28 -22.32
C TYR A 89 4.71 14.17 -22.75
N VAL A 90 3.96 13.31 -22.05
CA VAL A 90 2.50 13.19 -22.21
C VAL A 90 1.87 13.39 -20.83
N PRO A 91 0.98 14.37 -20.62
CA PRO A 91 0.36 14.59 -19.32
C PRO A 91 -0.49 13.40 -18.90
N LEU A 92 -0.60 13.16 -17.59
CA LEU A 92 -1.51 12.15 -17.07
C LEU A 92 -2.92 12.76 -16.98
N LEU A 93 -3.92 12.11 -17.58
CA LEU A 93 -5.32 12.54 -17.53
C LEU A 93 -6.15 11.66 -16.59
N PRO A 94 -7.16 12.22 -15.89
CA PRO A 94 -8.10 11.41 -15.13
C PRO A 94 -8.73 10.31 -15.99
N GLY A 95 -8.69 9.06 -15.53
CA GLY A 95 -9.23 7.93 -16.28
C GLY A 95 -8.32 7.36 -17.37
N SER A 96 -7.08 7.84 -17.50
CA SER A 96 -6.06 7.23 -18.37
C SER A 96 -5.88 5.76 -17.96
N LYS A 97 -6.32 4.83 -18.81
CA LYS A 97 -6.09 3.41 -18.61
C LYS A 97 -4.58 3.16 -18.72
N VAL A 98 -3.94 2.85 -17.61
CA VAL A 98 -2.58 2.30 -17.63
C VAL A 98 -2.70 0.97 -18.34
N LYS A 99 -2.30 0.95 -19.61
CA LYS A 99 -2.08 -0.30 -20.33
C LYS A 99 -0.91 -0.94 -19.62
N LYS A 100 -1.18 -1.83 -18.66
CA LYS A 100 -0.17 -2.75 -18.15
C LYS A 100 0.49 -3.29 -19.41
N GLY A 101 1.79 -3.05 -19.56
CA GLY A 101 2.55 -3.68 -20.63
C GLY A 101 2.11 -5.14 -20.63
N LYS A 102 1.89 -5.72 -21.82
CA LYS A 102 1.73 -7.17 -21.90
C LYS A 102 3.04 -7.71 -21.30
N PHE A 103 3.05 -8.01 -20.01
CA PHE A 103 3.91 -9.04 -19.47
C PHE A 103 3.59 -10.19 -20.40
N GLY A 104 4.52 -10.47 -21.32
CA GLY A 104 4.37 -11.55 -22.26
C GLY A 104 4.06 -12.75 -21.39
N LEU A 105 2.81 -13.22 -21.44
CA LEU A 105 2.49 -14.56 -21.04
C LEU A 105 3.44 -15.39 -21.88
N PHE A 106 4.43 -15.96 -21.19
CA PHE A 106 5.35 -16.93 -21.71
C PHE A 106 4.60 -17.77 -22.75
N ASN A 107 5.08 -17.76 -24.00
CA ASN A 107 4.69 -18.79 -24.95
C ASN A 107 5.24 -20.11 -24.40
N HIS A 108 4.50 -20.73 -23.47
CA HIS A 108 4.66 -22.13 -23.13
C HIS A 108 4.24 -22.92 -24.36
N LYS A 109 5.19 -23.07 -25.28
CA LYS A 109 5.18 -24.09 -26.31
C LYS A 109 5.11 -25.40 -25.54
N LYS A 110 3.95 -26.08 -25.56
CA LYS A 110 3.79 -27.43 -25.02
C LYS A 110 4.79 -28.35 -25.74
N ILE A 111 5.94 -28.59 -25.13
CA ILE A 111 6.64 -29.86 -25.28
C ILE A 111 6.03 -30.76 -24.21
N ARG A 112 5.26 -31.76 -24.67
CA ARG A 112 4.89 -32.90 -23.85
C ARG A 112 6.17 -33.69 -23.59
N SER A 113 6.65 -33.64 -22.36
CA SER A 113 7.44 -34.71 -21.77
C SER A 113 7.32 -34.60 -20.25
N ASP A 114 6.75 -35.65 -19.65
CA ASP A 114 6.50 -35.84 -18.23
C ASP A 114 7.74 -35.53 -17.38
N THR A 115 7.69 -34.52 -16.52
CA THR A 115 8.38 -34.47 -15.22
C THR A 115 7.77 -33.31 -14.41
N GLU A 116 7.20 -33.65 -13.26
CA GLU A 116 6.57 -32.78 -12.26
C GLU A 116 7.48 -31.64 -11.77
N PRO A 117 6.97 -30.39 -11.70
CA PRO A 117 7.29 -29.53 -10.56
C PRO A 117 6.02 -28.89 -9.98
N GLU A 118 5.71 -29.27 -8.75
CA GLU A 118 4.68 -28.68 -7.90
C GLU A 118 4.98 -27.21 -7.56
N GLY A 119 3.90 -26.42 -7.40
CA GLY A 119 3.84 -25.39 -6.35
C GLY A 119 3.82 -23.92 -6.78
N PHE A 120 2.69 -23.42 -7.27
CA PHE A 120 2.41 -21.97 -7.26
C PHE A 120 2.02 -21.50 -5.85
N ILE A 121 2.71 -20.47 -5.34
CA ILE A 121 2.40 -19.77 -4.09
C ILE A 121 1.23 -18.80 -4.34
N CYS A 122 0.02 -19.23 -4.00
CA CYS A 122 -1.04 -18.42 -3.37
C CYS A 122 -2.31 -19.31 -3.19
N PRO A 123 -2.87 -19.41 -1.98
CA PRO A 123 -4.01 -20.30 -1.72
C PRO A 123 -5.30 -19.83 -2.40
N PRO A 124 -6.08 -20.72 -3.03
CA PRO A 124 -7.46 -20.41 -3.42
C PRO A 124 -8.39 -20.46 -2.19
N GLU A 125 -9.26 -19.46 -2.03
CA GLU A 125 -10.39 -19.53 -1.09
C GLU A 125 -11.40 -20.61 -1.53
N PRO A 126 -11.93 -21.46 -0.63
CA PRO A 126 -12.93 -22.44 -1.00
C PRO A 126 -14.33 -21.82 -0.92
N ASN A 127 -14.92 -21.52 -2.07
CA ASN A 127 -16.37 -21.30 -2.18
C ASN A 127 -17.08 -22.66 -2.34
N GLY A 128 -18.25 -22.79 -1.73
CA GLY A 128 -18.84 -24.06 -1.28
C GLY A 128 -19.06 -25.19 -2.29
N LYS A 129 -19.12 -26.42 -1.76
CA LYS A 129 -20.09 -27.47 -2.12
C LYS A 129 -20.08 -28.61 -1.10
N HIS A 130 -21.28 -29.06 -0.73
CA HIS A 130 -21.58 -30.15 0.20
C HIS A 130 -20.75 -31.43 -0.05
N SER A 131 -20.19 -32.02 1.00
CA SER A 131 -20.47 -33.42 1.39
C SER A 131 -19.71 -33.81 2.67
N ASN A 132 -20.47 -34.38 3.62
CA ASN A 132 -20.10 -35.16 4.80
C ASN A 132 -18.60 -35.42 5.11
N GLY A 133 -18.11 -34.79 6.18
CA GLY A 133 -18.03 -35.50 7.46
C GLY A 133 -16.76 -36.29 7.85
N LYS A 134 -15.58 -36.07 7.26
CA LYS A 134 -14.35 -36.80 7.69
C LYS A 134 -13.03 -36.02 7.77
N HIS A 135 -13.02 -34.68 7.70
CA HIS A 135 -11.76 -33.91 7.63
C HIS A 135 -11.57 -32.80 8.68
N TYR A 136 -12.37 -32.78 9.76
CA TYR A 136 -12.18 -31.82 10.86
C TYR A 136 -11.31 -32.37 12.01
N ASP A 137 -11.00 -33.67 11.99
CA ASP A 137 -10.41 -34.36 13.15
C ASP A 137 -8.87 -34.27 13.19
N THR A 138 -8.23 -33.94 12.05
CA THR A 138 -6.77 -33.77 11.96
C THR A 138 -6.36 -32.33 12.30
N THR A 139 -7.05 -31.34 11.75
CA THR A 139 -6.74 -29.92 11.97
C THR A 139 -7.01 -29.48 13.42
N ALA A 140 -7.99 -30.08 14.10
CA ALA A 140 -8.24 -29.83 15.52
C ALA A 140 -7.13 -30.37 16.43
N ARG A 141 -6.52 -31.51 16.08
CA ARG A 141 -5.39 -32.09 16.84
C ARG A 141 -4.13 -31.24 16.70
N ASP A 142 -3.86 -30.72 15.50
CA ASP A 142 -2.67 -29.91 15.24
C ASP A 142 -2.75 -28.53 15.93
N PHE A 143 -3.93 -27.88 15.93
CA PHE A 143 -4.13 -26.64 16.69
C PHE A 143 -4.04 -26.85 18.21
N GLY A 144 -4.56 -27.97 18.71
CA GLY A 144 -4.46 -28.34 20.12
C GLY A 144 -3.01 -28.60 20.56
N ALA A 145 -2.21 -29.26 19.71
CA ALA A 145 -0.80 -29.51 19.95
C ALA A 145 0.01 -28.21 20.01
N TYR A 146 -0.23 -27.29 19.08
CA TYR A 146 0.44 -25.98 19.06
C TYR A 146 0.09 -25.12 20.28
N SER A 147 -1.17 -25.14 20.71
CA SER A 147 -1.60 -24.46 21.94
C SER A 147 -0.98 -25.06 23.20
N HIS A 148 -0.76 -26.37 23.24
CA HIS A 148 -0.14 -27.05 24.38
C HIS A 148 1.36 -26.74 24.48
N GLU A 149 2.07 -26.71 23.36
CA GLU A 149 3.48 -26.30 23.31
C GLU A 149 3.66 -24.85 23.77
N ILE A 150 2.83 -23.92 23.30
CA ILE A 150 2.87 -22.52 23.73
C ILE A 150 2.64 -22.39 25.24
N ASN A 151 1.66 -23.08 25.80
CA ASN A 151 1.42 -23.05 27.23
C ASN A 151 2.55 -23.71 28.04
N THR A 152 3.16 -24.77 27.51
CA THR A 152 4.30 -25.44 28.16
C THR A 152 5.53 -24.54 28.20
N LEU A 153 5.85 -23.87 27.08
CA LEU A 153 6.94 -22.89 27.01
C LEU A 153 6.69 -21.69 27.93
N THR A 154 5.44 -21.21 27.99
CA THR A 154 5.03 -20.12 28.88
C THR A 154 5.16 -20.51 30.36
N ASN A 155 4.85 -21.77 30.70
CA ASN A 155 5.03 -22.32 32.05
C ASN A 155 6.51 -22.54 32.41
N MET A 156 7.36 -22.95 31.45
CA MET A 156 8.80 -23.07 31.68
C MET A 156 9.47 -21.70 31.88
N LEU A 157 9.08 -20.69 31.10
CA LEU A 157 9.59 -19.32 31.23
C LEU A 157 9.12 -18.63 32.52
N SER A 158 8.00 -19.06 33.11
CA SER A 158 7.53 -18.53 34.39
C SER A 158 8.23 -19.18 35.61
N HIS A 159 8.87 -20.33 35.42
CA HIS A 159 9.73 -20.97 36.44
C HIS A 159 11.18 -20.46 36.45
N GLU A 160 11.61 -19.68 35.46
CA GLU A 160 12.93 -19.04 35.39
C GLU A 160 13.00 -17.69 36.15
N LYS A 161 12.08 -17.42 37.09
CA LYS A 161 12.19 -16.33 38.07
C LYS A 161 12.75 -16.80 39.42
N PHE A 162 13.79 -17.63 39.41
CA PHE A 162 14.47 -18.08 40.64
C PHE A 162 15.94 -17.68 40.75
N LEU A 163 16.37 -16.58 40.10
CA LEU A 163 17.66 -15.95 40.37
C LEU A 163 17.51 -14.47 40.75
N GLU A 164 16.58 -14.17 41.65
CA GLU A 164 16.59 -12.89 42.38
C GLU A 164 16.59 -13.10 43.90
N SER A 165 17.42 -14.02 44.37
CA SER A 165 17.84 -14.03 45.78
C SER A 165 19.28 -14.51 45.91
N ALA A 166 20.22 -13.60 45.66
CA ALA A 166 21.56 -13.68 46.19
C ALA A 166 21.93 -12.31 46.76
N LYS A 167 21.57 -12.06 48.02
CA LYS A 167 22.29 -11.10 48.88
C LYS A 167 23.42 -11.84 49.57
N THR A 168 24.64 -11.31 49.43
CA THR A 168 25.84 -11.27 50.31
C THR A 168 27.08 -11.29 49.40
N SER A 169 28.19 -10.56 49.56
CA SER A 169 28.74 -9.72 50.64
C SER A 169 30.01 -9.03 50.09
N ASN A 170 30.24 -7.77 50.50
CA ASN A 170 31.50 -7.02 50.67
C ASN A 170 32.66 -7.15 49.65
N VAL A 171 32.98 -6.03 48.98
CA VAL A 171 34.15 -5.14 49.27
C VAL A 171 33.71 -3.69 49.03
#